data_AF-A0A0L1KZ55-F1
#
_entry.id   AF-A0A0L1KZ55-F1
#
_cell.length_a   1.000
_cell.length_b   1.000
_cell.length_c   1.000
_cell.angle_alpha   90.00
_cell.angle_beta   90.00
_cell.angle_gamma   90.00
#
_symmetry.space_group_name_H-M   'P 1'
#
loop_
_entity.id
_entity.type
_entity.pdbx_description
1 polymer ?
#
loop_
_entity_poly.entity_id
_entity_poly.type
_entity_poly.pdbx_seq_one_letter_code
_entity_poly.pdbx_strand_id
1 'polypeptide(L)'
;MHSKTHSSAPSKLSQEWLALVDYHKGLRKCQLSSFLTGEQPDVSERVKQLTIRVDLGEENFLHADFSKNYLTQESIGLYTRFAEEKKLGDKIHELMNGGVLNHSEGRNVSHVVLRSHKVLTQLKKTEQPAELSAEELVVFSTLKKIERICDAVVNGKLQSAKNVPFRHVVNIGIGGSDLGPCMACESLEEFSTQPKSDLSFHFISNIDGNALHDTLKEISVSDSLFIIASKSFTTGETMANMNSILGVLHDELMEKGVLPRGGSATLANSPMLRRHFIAVSCRGDNVKKSGFDTESDAYLNFNEGVGGRYSLWGPVGLSIALKCGFSSFVQLLEGAQLVDAHTSNTSLDNCAPFLMACAEITYNNFFGWRNRAVVPYNQRLSSLVAYLQQLEMESNGKRVTASGDRAVDVDTCPVVFGGSGTNSQHAFFQLLHQGTDTVPVDFIIALQKGNDMSDLHQDWLVANCFAQSQALLMGDRRLVVDGNRISADRSTASADLCRQFTGDRPSTTLITQRLTPLSLGALLALYEHKVFIESILWEVNAFDQWGVELGKQIAHSIYREISDSDSPQSPHDASTAEMLNLYKQVKH
;
A
#
# COMPACT_ATOMS: atom_id res chain seq x y z
N MET A 1 -50.54 -1.59 -5.08
CA MET A 1 -50.73 -2.75 -4.18
C MET A 1 -49.79 -3.87 -4.61
N HIS A 2 -48.72 -4.10 -3.87
CA HIS A 2 -48.03 -5.39 -3.65
C HIS A 2 -46.84 -5.08 -2.74
N SER A 3 -47.14 -4.84 -1.46
CA SER A 3 -46.13 -4.81 -0.41
C SER A 3 -45.68 -6.25 -0.18
N LYS A 4 -44.55 -6.63 -0.79
CA LYS A 4 -43.80 -7.78 -0.29
C LYS A 4 -43.06 -7.31 0.95
N THR A 5 -43.63 -7.61 2.10
CA THR A 5 -42.93 -7.67 3.37
C THR A 5 -41.75 -8.63 3.20
N HIS A 6 -40.54 -8.07 3.04
CA HIS A 6 -39.33 -8.85 3.25
C HIS A 6 -39.34 -9.28 4.70
N SER A 7 -39.65 -10.56 4.93
CA SER A 7 -39.28 -11.28 6.13
C SER A 7 -37.78 -11.09 6.30
N SER A 8 -37.38 -10.25 7.26
CA SER A 8 -35.99 -10.12 7.68
C SER A 8 -35.59 -11.46 8.28
N ALA A 9 -34.75 -12.21 7.57
CA ALA A 9 -34.05 -13.32 8.20
C ALA A 9 -33.39 -12.81 9.49
N PRO A 10 -33.45 -13.56 10.60
CA PRO A 10 -32.80 -13.13 11.84
C PRO A 10 -31.31 -12.86 11.56
N SER A 11 -30.84 -11.70 12.01
CA SER A 11 -29.43 -11.31 11.96
C SER A 11 -28.54 -12.46 12.45
N LYS A 12 -27.62 -12.94 11.61
CA LYS A 12 -26.66 -14.01 11.93
C LYS A 12 -25.43 -13.52 12.70
N LEU A 13 -25.44 -12.28 13.20
CA LEU A 13 -24.35 -11.71 13.98
C LEU A 13 -24.11 -12.53 15.26
N SER A 14 -22.85 -12.75 15.60
CA SER A 14 -22.47 -13.58 16.74
C SER A 14 -22.75 -12.89 18.08
N GLN A 15 -22.73 -13.66 19.18
CA GLN A 15 -22.92 -13.09 20.51
C GLN A 15 -21.82 -12.09 20.88
N GLU A 16 -20.57 -12.35 20.52
CA GLU A 16 -19.47 -11.41 20.79
C GLU A 16 -19.60 -10.13 19.96
N TRP A 17 -20.08 -10.22 18.71
CA TRP A 17 -20.40 -9.02 17.93
C TRP A 17 -21.53 -8.21 18.56
N LEU A 18 -22.60 -8.87 19.05
CA LEU A 18 -23.69 -8.18 19.73
C LEU A 18 -23.23 -7.51 21.04
N ALA A 19 -22.30 -8.12 21.77
CA ALA A 19 -21.68 -7.51 22.94
C ALA A 19 -20.91 -6.23 22.57
N LEU A 20 -20.18 -6.23 21.45
CA LEU A 20 -19.54 -5.02 20.92
C LEU A 20 -20.57 -3.96 20.51
N VAL A 21 -21.66 -4.35 19.85
CA VAL A 21 -22.75 -3.41 19.49
C VAL A 21 -23.32 -2.74 20.74
N ASP A 22 -23.61 -3.50 21.79
CA ASP A 22 -24.19 -2.97 23.01
C ASP A 22 -23.21 -2.09 23.79
N TYR A 23 -21.94 -2.47 23.84
CA TYR A 23 -20.89 -1.64 24.45
C TYR A 23 -20.75 -0.28 23.76
N HIS A 24 -20.66 -0.30 22.43
CA HIS A 24 -20.40 0.92 21.65
C HIS A 24 -21.59 1.89 21.60
N LYS A 25 -22.84 1.43 21.83
CA LYS A 25 -24.00 2.32 22.05
C LYS A 25 -23.79 3.26 23.25
N GLY A 26 -23.15 2.76 24.31
CA GLY A 26 -22.76 3.56 25.47
C GLY A 26 -21.57 4.46 25.15
N LEU A 27 -20.51 3.87 24.59
CA LEU A 27 -19.25 4.57 24.31
C LEU A 27 -19.42 5.77 23.36
N ARG A 28 -20.32 5.68 22.38
CA ARG A 28 -20.63 6.78 21.45
C ARG A 28 -21.17 8.04 22.13
N LYS A 29 -21.71 7.92 23.34
CA LYS A 29 -22.23 9.06 24.13
C LYS A 29 -21.15 9.75 24.94
N CYS A 30 -19.96 9.16 25.06
CA CYS A 30 -18.83 9.72 25.78
C CYS A 30 -18.11 10.80 24.95
N GLN A 31 -17.56 11.79 25.65
CA GLN A 31 -16.63 12.75 25.05
C GLN A 31 -15.23 12.13 25.04
N LEU A 32 -14.64 11.94 23.87
CA LEU A 32 -13.29 11.37 23.73
C LEU A 32 -12.26 12.12 24.58
N SER A 33 -12.34 13.45 24.58
CA SER A 33 -11.49 14.34 25.37
C SER A 33 -11.54 14.05 26.87
N SER A 34 -12.63 13.49 27.41
CA SER A 34 -12.74 13.16 28.83
C SER A 34 -11.81 12.01 29.25
N PHE A 35 -11.41 11.13 28.33
CA PHE A 35 -10.44 10.05 28.62
C PHE A 35 -9.01 10.57 28.81
N LEU A 36 -8.73 11.80 28.39
CA LEU A 36 -7.39 12.40 28.41
C LEU A 36 -7.33 13.71 29.19
N THR A 37 -8.46 14.18 29.76
CA THR A 37 -8.52 15.47 30.45
C THR A 37 -9.28 15.38 31.78
N GLY A 38 -8.56 15.37 32.91
CA GLY A 38 -9.12 15.38 34.25
C GLY A 38 -8.08 15.18 35.35
N GLU A 39 -8.46 15.35 36.62
CA GLU A 39 -7.62 15.12 37.81
C GLU A 39 -7.57 13.64 38.25
N GLN A 40 -8.15 12.72 37.47
CA GLN A 40 -8.11 11.30 37.79
C GLN A 40 -6.69 10.74 37.56
N PRO A 41 -6.17 9.88 38.46
CA PRO A 41 -4.84 9.27 38.34
C PRO A 41 -4.65 8.37 37.10
N ASP A 42 -5.68 8.23 36.25
CA ASP A 42 -5.81 7.28 35.14
C ASP A 42 -5.37 7.84 33.75
N VAL A 43 -5.13 9.15 33.60
CA VAL A 43 -4.81 9.73 32.28
C VAL A 43 -3.44 9.29 31.75
N SER A 44 -2.40 9.38 32.59
CA SER A 44 -1.05 8.90 32.24
C SER A 44 -1.03 7.39 32.03
N GLU A 45 -1.92 6.67 32.71
CA GLU A 45 -2.05 5.23 32.60
C GLU A 45 -2.71 4.83 31.27
N ARG A 46 -3.76 5.53 30.83
CA ARG A 46 -4.35 5.38 29.50
C ARG A 46 -3.31 5.50 28.39
N VAL A 47 -2.47 6.54 28.43
CA VAL A 47 -1.44 6.74 27.40
C VAL A 47 -0.50 5.53 27.37
N LYS A 48 0.01 5.08 28.52
CA LYS A 48 0.88 3.90 28.58
C LYS A 48 0.20 2.64 28.06
N GLN A 49 -1.05 2.41 28.45
CA GLN A 49 -1.80 1.21 28.08
C GLN A 49 -2.21 1.17 26.60
N LEU A 50 -2.39 2.33 25.97
CA LEU A 50 -2.80 2.45 24.57
C LEU A 50 -1.64 2.90 23.66
N THR A 51 -0.41 2.66 24.11
CA THR A 51 0.79 2.96 23.34
C THR A 51 1.59 1.68 23.14
N ILE A 52 1.77 1.29 21.88
CA ILE A 52 2.56 0.12 21.52
C ILE A 52 3.84 0.58 20.85
N ARG A 53 4.97 -0.01 21.24
CA ARG A 53 6.28 0.26 20.63
C ARG A 53 6.86 -1.05 20.10
N VAL A 54 7.18 -1.06 18.81
CA VAL A 54 7.98 -2.10 18.16
C VAL A 54 9.39 -1.55 18.00
N ASP A 55 10.36 -2.13 18.72
CA ASP A 55 11.75 -1.75 18.56
C ASP A 55 12.30 -2.32 17.25
N LEU A 56 12.90 -1.44 16.44
CA LEU A 56 13.44 -1.83 15.13
C LEU A 56 14.95 -2.11 15.18
N GLY A 57 15.64 -1.59 16.21
CA GLY A 57 17.10 -1.65 16.31
C GLY A 57 17.77 -0.37 15.80
N GLU A 58 19.08 -0.24 16.02
CA GLU A 58 19.85 0.98 15.68
C GLU A 58 19.21 2.28 16.20
N GLU A 59 18.68 2.23 17.43
CA GLU A 59 17.89 3.27 18.09
C GLU A 59 16.49 3.55 17.47
N ASN A 60 16.19 3.06 16.27
CA ASN A 60 14.91 3.29 15.61
C ASN A 60 13.77 2.41 16.18
N PHE A 61 12.54 2.89 16.00
CA PHE A 61 11.32 2.27 16.53
C PHE A 61 10.11 2.60 15.66
N LEU A 62 9.04 1.83 15.83
CA LEU A 62 7.69 2.17 15.41
C LEU A 62 6.82 2.28 16.66
N HIS A 63 6.36 3.48 16.96
CA HIS A 63 5.56 3.80 18.13
C HIS A 63 4.15 4.20 17.70
N ALA A 64 3.14 3.48 18.16
CA ALA A 64 1.74 3.70 17.83
C ALA A 64 0.99 4.17 19.08
N ASP A 65 0.56 5.44 19.07
CA ASP A 65 -0.29 6.05 20.10
C ASP A 65 -1.76 5.95 19.69
N PHE A 66 -2.52 5.12 20.40
CA PHE A 66 -3.96 4.94 20.25
C PHE A 66 -4.78 5.69 21.32
N SER A 67 -4.13 6.46 22.19
CA SER A 67 -4.78 7.07 23.36
C SER A 67 -5.93 8.02 23.00
N LYS A 68 -5.85 8.66 21.83
CA LYS A 68 -6.86 9.57 21.25
C LYS A 68 -7.88 8.83 20.38
N ASN A 69 -8.19 7.58 20.71
CA ASN A 69 -9.26 6.80 20.08
C ASN A 69 -10.36 6.41 21.08
N TYR A 70 -11.55 6.07 20.58
CA TYR A 70 -12.64 5.46 21.36
C TYR A 70 -12.35 3.98 21.63
N LEU A 71 -11.23 3.72 22.31
CA LEU A 71 -10.81 2.42 22.80
C LEU A 71 -10.64 2.46 24.32
N THR A 72 -11.15 1.44 24.99
CA THR A 72 -11.02 1.19 26.43
C THR A 72 -10.49 -0.23 26.65
N GLN A 73 -9.97 -0.52 27.84
CA GLN A 73 -9.58 -1.89 28.19
C GLN A 73 -10.75 -2.88 28.05
N GLU A 74 -11.96 -2.44 28.37
CA GLU A 74 -13.17 -3.24 28.22
C GLU A 74 -13.50 -3.50 26.75
N SER A 75 -13.46 -2.49 25.87
CA SER A 75 -13.67 -2.73 24.43
C SER A 75 -12.61 -3.65 23.84
N ILE A 76 -11.34 -3.49 24.25
CA ILE A 76 -10.24 -4.34 23.78
C ILE A 76 -10.49 -5.78 24.23
N GLY A 77 -10.91 -6.01 25.47
CA GLY A 77 -11.30 -7.33 25.96
C GLY A 77 -12.45 -7.96 25.15
N LEU A 78 -13.47 -7.17 24.78
CA LEU A 78 -14.56 -7.64 23.91
C LEU A 78 -14.06 -8.00 22.51
N TYR A 79 -13.19 -7.17 21.92
CA TYR A 79 -12.58 -7.48 20.62
C TYR A 79 -11.70 -8.73 20.68
N THR A 80 -10.95 -8.94 21.76
CA THR A 80 -10.14 -10.15 21.97
C THR A 80 -11.03 -11.40 21.94
N ARG A 81 -12.16 -11.40 22.66
CA ARG A 81 -13.10 -12.54 22.62
C ARG A 81 -13.70 -12.74 21.23
N PHE A 82 -14.05 -11.66 20.53
CA PHE A 82 -14.53 -11.74 19.15
C PHE A 82 -13.46 -12.32 18.21
N ALA A 83 -12.19 -11.92 18.38
CA ALA A 83 -11.07 -12.45 17.61
C ALA A 83 -10.80 -13.93 17.89
N GLU A 84 -10.94 -14.37 19.14
CA GLU A 84 -10.89 -15.78 19.54
C GLU A 84 -12.03 -16.59 18.90
N GLU A 85 -13.26 -16.07 18.89
CA GLU A 85 -14.40 -16.67 18.17
C GLU A 85 -14.09 -16.87 16.68
N LYS A 86 -13.44 -15.87 16.06
CA LYS A 86 -12.99 -15.91 14.66
C LYS A 86 -11.70 -16.70 14.42
N LYS A 87 -11.11 -17.27 15.47
CA LYS A 87 -9.84 -18.03 15.41
C LYS A 87 -8.70 -17.23 14.80
N LEU A 88 -8.59 -15.94 15.15
CA LEU A 88 -7.60 -15.04 14.57
C LEU A 88 -6.17 -15.55 14.75
N GLY A 89 -5.83 -16.12 15.92
CA GLY A 89 -4.50 -16.68 16.18
C GLY A 89 -4.11 -17.81 15.20
N ASP A 90 -5.04 -18.74 14.94
CA ASP A 90 -4.83 -19.81 13.96
C ASP A 90 -4.61 -19.24 12.55
N LYS A 91 -5.36 -18.19 12.20
CA LYS A 91 -5.26 -17.52 10.90
C LYS A 91 -3.96 -16.72 10.74
N ILE A 92 -3.48 -16.06 11.78
CA ILE A 92 -2.14 -15.43 11.79
C ILE A 92 -1.07 -16.50 11.60
N HIS A 93 -1.14 -17.61 12.33
CA HIS A 93 -0.20 -18.71 12.15
C HIS A 93 -0.24 -19.30 10.73
N GLU A 94 -1.42 -19.45 10.14
CA GLU A 94 -1.60 -19.88 8.75
C GLU A 94 -0.95 -18.89 7.76
N LEU A 95 -1.13 -17.58 7.97
CA LEU A 95 -0.50 -16.53 7.15
C LEU A 95 1.02 -16.61 7.22
N MET A 96 1.60 -16.69 8.43
CA MET A 96 3.05 -16.71 8.66
C MET A 96 3.75 -17.89 7.97
N ASN A 97 3.01 -18.97 7.68
CA ASN A 97 3.51 -20.16 7.00
C ASN A 97 3.14 -20.23 5.51
N GLY A 98 2.61 -19.16 4.91
CA GLY A 98 2.23 -19.16 3.50
C GLY A 98 1.00 -20.03 3.20
N GLY A 99 0.06 -20.16 4.14
CA GLY A 99 -1.10 -21.05 4.04
C GLY A 99 -2.16 -20.62 3.02
N VAL A 100 -3.17 -21.47 2.83
CA VAL A 100 -4.24 -21.30 1.83
C VAL A 100 -5.34 -20.38 2.38
N LEU A 101 -5.06 -19.08 2.39
CA LEU A 101 -6.01 -18.07 2.88
C LEU A 101 -6.87 -17.43 1.79
N ASN A 102 -6.47 -17.59 0.52
CA ASN A 102 -7.25 -17.11 -0.61
C ASN A 102 -8.18 -18.22 -1.11
N HIS A 103 -9.30 -18.42 -0.43
CA HIS A 103 -10.19 -19.55 -0.69
C HIS A 103 -10.89 -19.48 -2.05
N SER A 104 -11.26 -18.29 -2.53
CA SER A 104 -11.99 -18.15 -3.80
C SER A 104 -11.13 -18.50 -5.02
N GLU A 105 -9.81 -18.34 -4.92
CA GLU A 105 -8.86 -18.75 -5.95
C GLU A 105 -8.13 -20.06 -5.61
N GLY A 106 -8.33 -20.62 -4.42
CA GLY A 106 -7.64 -21.83 -3.94
C GLY A 106 -6.12 -21.66 -3.81
N ARG A 107 -5.65 -20.48 -3.38
CA ARG A 107 -4.23 -20.11 -3.41
C ARG A 107 -3.64 -19.85 -2.02
N ASN A 108 -2.35 -20.13 -1.92
CA ASN A 108 -1.50 -19.69 -0.81
C ASN A 108 -1.42 -18.16 -0.77
N VAL A 109 -1.15 -17.61 0.41
CA VAL A 109 -0.83 -16.19 0.62
C VAL A 109 0.56 -16.07 1.20
N SER A 110 1.51 -15.65 0.38
CA SER A 110 2.94 -15.88 0.66
C SER A 110 3.79 -14.63 0.84
N HIS A 111 3.20 -13.44 0.97
CA HIS A 111 3.98 -12.20 1.02
C HIS A 111 4.90 -12.12 2.25
N VAL A 112 4.50 -12.67 3.39
CA VAL A 112 5.36 -12.80 4.59
C VAL A 112 6.53 -13.76 4.39
N VAL A 113 6.39 -14.78 3.52
CA VAL A 113 7.48 -15.72 3.19
C VAL A 113 8.61 -15.01 2.44
N LEU A 114 8.30 -13.96 1.67
CA LEU A 114 9.30 -13.14 0.95
C LEU A 114 10.31 -12.47 1.91
N ARG A 115 9.91 -12.30 3.17
CA ARG A 115 10.67 -11.63 4.22
C ARG A 115 10.80 -12.50 5.48
N SER A 116 10.74 -13.83 5.33
CA SER A 116 10.83 -14.74 6.47
C SER A 116 12.18 -14.60 7.19
N HIS A 117 12.17 -14.74 8.51
CA HIS A 117 13.38 -14.66 9.33
C HIS A 117 14.48 -15.64 8.86
N LYS A 118 14.08 -16.84 8.41
CA LYS A 118 15.00 -17.86 7.92
C LYS A 118 15.67 -17.43 6.62
N VAL A 119 14.90 -16.89 5.67
CA VAL A 119 15.43 -16.37 4.39
C VAL A 119 16.40 -15.21 4.65
N LEU A 120 16.02 -14.25 5.47
CA LEU A 120 16.86 -13.07 5.78
C LEU A 120 18.15 -13.46 6.51
N THR A 121 18.05 -14.39 7.46
CA THR A 121 19.23 -14.96 8.14
C THR A 121 20.15 -15.66 7.16
N GLN A 122 19.60 -16.43 6.22
CA GLN A 122 20.38 -17.14 5.22
C GLN A 122 21.08 -16.18 4.24
N LEU A 123 20.48 -15.03 3.90
CA LEU A 123 21.12 -14.01 3.06
C LEU A 123 22.42 -13.45 3.66
N LYS A 124 22.52 -13.43 4.99
CA LYS A 124 23.71 -12.96 5.74
C LYS A 124 24.80 -14.03 5.88
N LYS A 125 24.50 -15.30 5.60
CA LYS A 125 25.45 -16.42 5.70
C LYS A 125 26.12 -16.71 4.36
N THR A 126 27.34 -17.24 4.43
CA THR A 126 28.11 -17.70 3.25
C THR A 126 27.94 -19.19 2.95
N GLU A 127 27.42 -19.96 3.90
CA GLU A 127 27.24 -21.43 3.82
C GLU A 127 25.92 -21.83 3.15
N GLN A 128 25.79 -23.09 2.73
CA GLN A 128 24.56 -23.60 2.09
C GLN A 128 23.35 -23.60 3.04
N PRO A 129 22.12 -23.40 2.53
CA PRO A 129 20.92 -23.38 3.36
C PRO A 129 20.61 -24.78 3.91
N ALA A 130 20.68 -24.96 5.22
CA ALA A 130 20.38 -26.25 5.85
C ALA A 130 18.89 -26.46 6.19
N GLU A 131 18.07 -25.42 6.27
CA GLU A 131 16.73 -25.50 6.90
C GLU A 131 15.63 -24.60 6.26
N LEU A 132 15.70 -24.34 4.96
CA LEU A 132 14.65 -23.59 4.23
C LEU A 132 13.61 -24.55 3.64
N SER A 133 12.33 -24.17 3.72
CA SER A 133 11.26 -24.83 2.96
C SER A 133 11.44 -24.63 1.45
N ALA A 134 10.72 -25.39 0.63
CA ALA A 134 10.80 -25.27 -0.83
C ALA A 134 10.45 -23.85 -1.32
N GLU A 135 9.45 -23.21 -0.71
CA GLU A 135 9.08 -21.84 -1.05
C GLU A 135 10.14 -20.83 -0.62
N GLU A 136 10.67 -20.95 0.60
CA GLU A 136 11.76 -20.10 1.10
C GLU A 136 13.04 -20.24 0.28
N LEU A 137 13.35 -21.43 -0.25
CA LEU A 137 14.47 -21.65 -1.17
C LEU A 137 14.29 -20.87 -2.48
N VAL A 138 13.07 -20.84 -3.02
CA VAL A 138 12.75 -20.04 -4.22
C VAL A 138 12.91 -18.55 -3.93
N VAL A 139 12.43 -18.08 -2.78
CA VAL A 139 12.61 -16.68 -2.34
C VAL A 139 14.09 -16.35 -2.21
N PHE A 140 14.86 -17.15 -1.47
CA PHE A 140 16.29 -16.94 -1.26
C PHE A 140 17.05 -16.87 -2.60
N SER A 141 16.82 -17.83 -3.49
CA SER A 141 17.43 -17.86 -4.83
C SER A 141 17.10 -16.59 -5.62
N THR A 142 15.85 -16.14 -5.54
CA THR A 142 15.35 -14.96 -6.23
C THR A 142 15.98 -13.67 -5.66
N LEU A 143 16.11 -13.54 -4.33
CA LEU A 143 16.78 -12.41 -3.70
C LEU A 143 18.28 -12.38 -4.05
N LYS A 144 18.95 -13.53 -4.10
CA LYS A 144 20.35 -13.62 -4.60
C LYS A 144 20.48 -13.24 -6.07
N LYS A 145 19.45 -13.49 -6.88
CA LYS A 145 19.41 -13.05 -8.27
C LYS A 145 19.24 -11.53 -8.37
N ILE A 146 18.37 -10.94 -7.55
CA ILE A 146 18.22 -9.48 -7.44
C ILE A 146 19.55 -8.84 -7.02
N GLU A 147 20.25 -9.39 -6.04
CA GLU A 147 21.59 -8.95 -5.62
C GLU A 147 22.57 -8.90 -6.80
N ARG A 148 22.68 -9.99 -7.57
CA ARG A 148 23.55 -10.05 -8.76
C ARG A 148 23.16 -9.03 -9.84
N ILE A 149 21.86 -8.85 -10.09
CA ILE A 149 21.38 -7.85 -11.07
C ILE A 149 21.75 -6.45 -10.61
N CYS A 150 21.53 -6.13 -9.32
CA CYS A 150 21.88 -4.83 -8.76
C CYS A 150 23.37 -4.55 -8.92
N ASP A 151 24.23 -5.49 -8.53
CA ASP A 151 25.67 -5.36 -8.67
C ASP A 151 26.09 -5.22 -10.14
N ALA A 152 25.45 -5.95 -11.06
CA ALA A 152 25.78 -5.90 -12.47
C ALA A 152 25.39 -4.56 -13.11
N VAL A 153 24.22 -4.02 -12.79
CA VAL A 153 23.73 -2.74 -13.32
C VAL A 153 24.52 -1.57 -12.73
N VAL A 154 24.63 -1.50 -11.40
CA VAL A 154 25.30 -0.38 -10.70
C VAL A 154 26.78 -0.28 -11.06
N ASN A 155 27.47 -1.40 -11.26
CA ASN A 155 28.89 -1.40 -11.65
C ASN A 155 29.09 -1.42 -13.19
N GLY A 156 28.04 -1.24 -13.99
CA GLY A 156 28.13 -1.17 -15.46
C GLY A 156 28.57 -2.47 -16.14
N LYS A 157 28.48 -3.61 -15.45
CA LYS A 157 28.76 -4.95 -16.02
C LYS A 157 27.61 -5.42 -16.92
N LEU A 158 26.37 -5.06 -16.57
CA LEU A 158 25.22 -5.22 -17.47
C LEU A 158 25.17 -4.01 -18.40
N GLN A 159 25.35 -4.26 -19.69
CA GLN A 159 25.48 -3.22 -20.71
C GLN A 159 24.31 -3.25 -21.70
N SER A 160 23.99 -2.08 -22.25
CA SER A 160 23.02 -1.91 -23.32
C SER A 160 23.46 -2.61 -24.62
N ALA A 161 22.59 -2.62 -25.62
CA ALA A 161 22.94 -3.08 -26.98
C ALA A 161 24.12 -2.31 -27.59
N LYS A 162 24.40 -1.09 -27.10
CA LYS A 162 25.55 -0.27 -27.50
C LYS A 162 26.84 -0.61 -26.74
N ASN A 163 26.81 -1.62 -25.86
CA ASN A 163 27.91 -2.01 -24.98
C ASN A 163 28.38 -0.89 -24.03
N VAL A 164 27.43 -0.07 -23.56
CA VAL A 164 27.66 0.95 -22.53
C VAL A 164 26.78 0.70 -21.30
N PRO A 165 27.18 1.13 -20.09
CA PRO A 165 26.32 1.09 -18.92
C PRO A 165 24.99 1.83 -19.15
N PHE A 166 23.93 1.35 -18.51
CA PHE A 166 22.65 2.05 -18.52
C PHE A 166 22.71 3.38 -17.75
N ARG A 167 21.84 4.32 -18.14
CA ARG A 167 21.65 5.63 -17.48
C ARG A 167 20.26 5.79 -16.88
N HIS A 168 19.32 4.98 -17.33
CA HIS A 168 17.94 5.03 -16.88
C HIS A 168 17.44 3.62 -16.54
N VAL A 169 16.68 3.50 -15.46
CA VAL A 169 15.88 2.33 -15.12
C VAL A 169 14.42 2.74 -15.15
N VAL A 170 13.62 2.08 -15.97
CA VAL A 170 12.21 2.41 -16.16
C VAL A 170 11.37 1.20 -15.74
N ASN A 171 10.62 1.34 -14.64
CA ASN A 171 9.65 0.34 -14.21
C ASN A 171 8.33 0.51 -14.96
N ILE A 172 7.84 -0.56 -15.56
CA ILE A 172 6.59 -0.58 -16.32
C ILE A 172 5.69 -1.64 -15.70
N GLY A 173 4.62 -1.18 -15.08
CA GLY A 173 3.65 -2.01 -14.36
C GLY A 173 2.48 -1.15 -13.91
N ILE A 174 1.37 -1.73 -13.49
CA ILE A 174 0.21 -0.96 -13.00
C ILE A 174 -0.30 -1.55 -11.69
N GLY A 175 -0.93 -0.72 -10.86
CA GLY A 175 -1.44 -1.12 -9.55
C GLY A 175 -0.32 -1.64 -8.66
N GLY A 176 -0.41 -2.91 -8.23
CA GLY A 176 0.53 -3.49 -7.28
C GLY A 176 1.96 -3.65 -7.82
N SER A 177 2.11 -3.66 -9.15
CA SER A 177 3.41 -3.71 -9.84
C SER A 177 4.06 -2.34 -10.02
N ASP A 178 3.44 -1.28 -9.51
CA ASP A 178 3.91 0.11 -9.64
C ASP A 178 3.82 0.88 -8.33
N LEU A 179 2.64 0.91 -7.69
CA LEU A 179 2.39 1.74 -6.50
C LEU A 179 3.37 1.47 -5.36
N GLY A 180 3.63 0.20 -5.05
CA GLY A 180 4.61 -0.20 -4.02
C GLY A 180 6.04 0.23 -4.38
N PRO A 181 6.58 -0.21 -5.54
CA PRO A 181 7.90 0.20 -6.00
C PRO A 181 8.10 1.73 -6.11
N CYS A 182 7.14 2.45 -6.69
CA CYS A 182 7.18 3.90 -6.83
C CYS A 182 7.23 4.59 -5.47
N MET A 183 6.30 4.24 -4.58
CA MET A 183 6.23 4.80 -3.23
C MET A 183 7.49 4.51 -2.42
N ALA A 184 8.02 3.29 -2.45
CA ALA A 184 9.23 2.95 -1.70
C ALA A 184 10.47 3.67 -2.25
N CYS A 185 10.60 3.78 -3.57
CA CYS A 185 11.67 4.55 -4.20
C CYS A 185 11.60 6.04 -3.87
N GLU A 186 10.41 6.64 -3.79
CA GLU A 186 10.23 8.03 -3.36
C GLU A 186 10.55 8.22 -1.88
N SER A 187 10.06 7.29 -1.05
CA SER A 187 10.21 7.29 0.41
C SER A 187 11.68 7.20 0.84
N LEU A 188 12.46 6.41 0.11
CA LEU A 188 13.85 6.10 0.42
C LEU A 188 14.86 6.86 -0.45
N GLU A 189 14.49 8.01 -1.00
CA GLU A 189 15.39 8.84 -1.82
C GLU A 189 16.72 9.14 -1.12
N GLU A 190 16.72 9.31 0.21
CA GLU A 190 17.95 9.56 0.97
C GLU A 190 18.95 8.40 0.90
N PHE A 191 18.47 7.18 0.68
CA PHE A 191 19.29 5.96 0.56
C PHE A 191 19.67 5.65 -0.89
N SER A 192 19.33 6.56 -1.81
CA SER A 192 19.60 6.42 -3.24
C SER A 192 21.10 6.30 -3.51
N THR A 193 21.45 5.28 -4.30
CA THR A 193 22.82 5.07 -4.81
C THR A 193 23.09 5.89 -6.08
N GLN A 194 22.12 6.70 -6.55
CA GLN A 194 22.27 7.52 -7.74
C GLN A 194 23.54 8.39 -7.75
N PRO A 195 23.96 9.05 -6.65
CA PRO A 195 25.19 9.85 -6.66
C PRO A 195 26.46 9.04 -6.98
N LYS A 196 26.39 7.70 -6.86
CA LYS A 196 27.49 6.78 -7.17
C LYS A 196 27.37 6.15 -8.56
N SER A 197 26.15 5.98 -9.09
CA SER A 197 25.87 5.21 -10.32
C SER A 197 25.42 6.06 -11.52
N ASP A 198 25.03 7.33 -11.32
CA ASP A 198 24.48 8.21 -12.37
C ASP A 198 23.31 7.57 -13.14
N LEU A 199 22.53 6.75 -12.42
CA LEU A 199 21.28 6.14 -12.89
C LEU A 199 20.11 7.05 -12.51
N SER A 200 19.13 7.19 -13.39
CA SER A 200 17.83 7.80 -13.06
C SER A 200 16.72 6.77 -13.10
N PHE A 201 15.65 6.99 -12.33
CA PHE A 201 14.60 6.00 -12.13
C PHE A 201 13.25 6.60 -12.51
N HIS A 202 12.50 5.86 -13.32
CA HIS A 202 11.22 6.27 -13.90
C HIS A 202 10.17 5.19 -13.69
N PHE A 203 8.90 5.59 -13.58
CA PHE A 203 7.77 4.71 -13.33
C PHE A 203 6.66 5.03 -14.32
N ILE A 204 6.25 4.06 -15.13
CA ILE A 204 5.20 4.20 -16.14
C ILE A 204 4.12 3.15 -15.88
N SER A 205 2.93 3.62 -15.53
CA SER A 205 1.82 2.73 -15.21
C SER A 205 0.55 2.93 -16.02
N ASN A 206 0.23 4.19 -16.36
CA ASN A 206 -0.99 4.50 -17.09
C ASN A 206 -0.91 4.06 -18.57
N ILE A 207 -2.05 3.70 -19.16
CA ILE A 207 -2.19 3.48 -20.61
C ILE A 207 -2.40 4.79 -21.38
N ASP A 208 -2.74 5.88 -20.69
CA ASP A 208 -2.67 7.22 -21.27
C ASP A 208 -1.24 7.49 -21.75
N GLY A 209 -1.10 7.61 -23.08
CA GLY A 209 0.17 7.77 -23.76
C GLY A 209 0.95 9.02 -23.35
N ASN A 210 0.32 10.00 -22.69
CA ASN A 210 1.04 11.15 -22.13
C ASN A 210 2.13 10.73 -21.13
N ALA A 211 1.84 9.74 -20.28
CA ALA A 211 2.81 9.26 -19.29
C ALA A 211 4.08 8.71 -19.97
N LEU A 212 3.89 7.85 -20.98
CA LEU A 212 5.01 7.32 -21.76
C LEU A 212 5.72 8.43 -22.54
N HIS A 213 4.97 9.28 -23.24
CA HIS A 213 5.50 10.38 -24.06
C HIS A 213 6.39 11.33 -23.27
N ASP A 214 5.97 11.73 -22.07
CA ASP A 214 6.74 12.66 -21.25
C ASP A 214 8.01 12.00 -20.71
N THR A 215 7.97 10.74 -20.26
CA THR A 215 9.19 10.01 -19.87
C THR A 215 10.16 9.85 -21.04
N LEU A 216 9.66 9.55 -22.24
CA LEU A 216 10.51 9.39 -23.44
C LEU A 216 11.20 10.69 -23.88
N LYS A 217 10.75 11.87 -23.44
CA LYS A 217 11.47 13.14 -23.66
C LYS A 217 12.68 13.31 -22.74
N GLU A 218 12.67 12.65 -21.58
CA GLU A 218 13.69 12.81 -20.55
C GLU A 218 14.81 11.77 -20.64
N ILE A 219 14.59 10.68 -21.39
CA ILE A 219 15.49 9.53 -21.44
C ILE A 219 15.98 9.21 -22.85
N SER A 220 17.19 8.66 -22.94
CA SER A 220 17.66 7.94 -24.14
C SER A 220 17.23 6.48 -24.03
N VAL A 221 16.30 6.03 -24.89
CA VAL A 221 15.74 4.66 -24.82
C VAL A 221 16.83 3.62 -25.04
N SER A 222 17.77 3.89 -25.95
CA SER A 222 18.96 3.05 -26.16
C SER A 222 20.00 3.06 -25.01
N ASP A 223 19.83 3.88 -23.99
CA ASP A 223 20.61 3.88 -22.74
C ASP A 223 19.80 3.45 -21.51
N SER A 224 18.59 2.92 -21.74
CA SER A 224 17.62 2.59 -20.69
C SER A 224 17.45 1.09 -20.49
N LEU A 225 17.30 0.68 -19.24
CA LEU A 225 16.91 -0.66 -18.80
C LEU A 225 15.42 -0.62 -18.38
N PHE A 226 14.62 -1.50 -18.95
CA PHE A 226 13.18 -1.58 -18.73
C PHE A 226 12.82 -2.79 -17.88
N ILE A 227 12.14 -2.57 -16.75
CA ILE A 227 11.61 -3.64 -15.91
C ILE A 227 10.13 -3.80 -16.24
N ILE A 228 9.75 -4.92 -16.84
CA ILE A 228 8.36 -5.24 -17.18
C ILE A 228 7.76 -6.05 -16.04
N ALA A 229 7.01 -5.38 -15.17
CA ALA A 229 6.40 -5.96 -13.99
C ALA A 229 4.90 -6.21 -14.21
N SER A 230 4.54 -7.49 -14.34
CA SER A 230 3.13 -7.91 -14.43
C SER A 230 2.97 -9.36 -13.96
N LYS A 231 2.12 -9.55 -12.94
CA LYS A 231 1.81 -10.88 -12.41
C LYS A 231 1.31 -11.83 -13.50
N SER A 232 0.38 -11.39 -14.35
CA SER A 232 -0.16 -12.21 -15.44
C SER A 232 0.69 -12.18 -16.73
N PHE A 233 1.55 -11.17 -16.87
CA PHE A 233 2.27 -10.83 -18.09
C PHE A 233 1.38 -10.63 -19.33
N THR A 234 0.13 -10.22 -19.10
CA THR A 234 -0.90 -10.00 -20.14
C THR A 234 -1.71 -8.72 -19.90
N THR A 235 -1.36 -7.94 -18.87
CA THR A 235 -2.02 -6.66 -18.54
C THR A 235 -1.93 -5.70 -19.72
N GLY A 236 -3.08 -5.23 -20.21
CA GLY A 236 -3.17 -4.44 -21.45
C GLY A 236 -2.32 -3.17 -21.41
N GLU A 237 -2.40 -2.43 -20.30
CA GLU A 237 -1.64 -1.20 -20.05
C GLU A 237 -0.13 -1.45 -20.10
N THR A 238 0.35 -2.46 -19.35
CA THR A 238 1.77 -2.84 -19.30
C THR A 238 2.29 -3.30 -20.67
N MET A 239 1.52 -4.14 -21.38
CA MET A 239 1.94 -4.67 -22.68
C MET A 239 1.93 -3.59 -23.77
N ALA A 240 0.95 -2.67 -23.74
CA ALA A 240 0.92 -1.53 -24.65
C ALA A 240 2.16 -0.64 -24.48
N ASN A 241 2.50 -0.29 -23.24
CA ASN A 241 3.70 0.50 -22.95
C ASN A 241 4.98 -0.22 -23.36
N MET A 242 5.11 -1.52 -23.05
CA MET A 242 6.26 -2.33 -23.46
C MET A 242 6.42 -2.35 -24.99
N ASN A 243 5.34 -2.58 -25.73
CA ASN A 243 5.38 -2.66 -27.20
C ASN A 243 5.74 -1.31 -27.83
N SER A 244 5.21 -0.20 -27.30
CA SER A 244 5.57 1.15 -27.76
C SER A 244 7.07 1.43 -27.56
N ILE A 245 7.60 1.11 -26.38
CA ILE A 245 9.04 1.26 -26.07
C ILE A 245 9.88 0.37 -26.97
N LEU A 246 9.44 -0.86 -27.23
CA LEU A 246 10.15 -1.77 -28.11
C LEU A 246 10.27 -1.21 -29.54
N GLY A 247 9.22 -0.57 -30.04
CA GLY A 247 9.24 0.14 -31.33
C GLY A 247 10.25 1.28 -31.33
N VAL A 248 10.18 2.17 -30.34
CA VAL A 248 11.11 3.32 -30.23
C VAL A 248 12.57 2.86 -30.07
N LEU A 249 12.82 1.86 -29.23
CA LEU A 249 14.16 1.28 -29.02
C LEU A 249 14.69 0.68 -30.32
N HIS A 250 13.86 -0.06 -31.05
CA HIS A 250 14.23 -0.67 -32.32
C HIS A 250 14.65 0.40 -33.33
N ASP A 251 13.85 1.46 -33.48
CA ASP A 251 14.12 2.54 -34.42
C ASP A 251 15.40 3.30 -34.05
N GLU A 252 15.57 3.63 -32.77
CA GLU A 252 16.78 4.33 -32.29
C GLU A 252 18.05 3.48 -32.49
N LEU A 253 17.99 2.17 -32.25
CA LEU A 253 19.13 1.27 -32.46
C LEU A 253 19.43 1.05 -33.96
N MET A 254 18.41 1.05 -34.82
CA MET A 254 18.62 1.02 -36.28
C MET A 254 19.28 2.32 -36.78
N GLU A 255 18.79 3.49 -36.34
CA GLU A 255 19.36 4.79 -36.71
C GLU A 255 20.82 4.91 -36.29
N LYS A 256 21.18 4.38 -35.11
CA LYS A 256 22.55 4.34 -34.60
C LYS A 256 23.42 3.23 -35.23
N GLY A 257 22.88 2.44 -36.17
CA GLY A 257 23.60 1.37 -36.86
C GLY A 257 23.93 0.15 -35.99
N VAL A 258 23.27 -0.01 -34.84
CA VAL A 258 23.43 -1.17 -33.94
C VAL A 258 22.61 -2.35 -34.45
N LEU A 259 21.43 -2.09 -35.02
CA LEU A 259 20.59 -3.09 -35.68
C LEU A 259 20.63 -2.93 -37.21
N PRO A 260 20.52 -4.03 -37.98
CA PRO A 260 20.44 -3.97 -39.43
C PRO A 260 19.12 -3.33 -39.88
N ARG A 261 19.14 -2.66 -41.04
CA ARG A 261 17.92 -2.10 -41.65
C ARG A 261 16.95 -3.22 -42.04
N GLY A 262 15.68 -3.07 -41.68
CA GLY A 262 14.60 -4.00 -42.04
C GLY A 262 14.36 -5.16 -41.07
N GLY A 263 14.89 -5.08 -39.84
CA GLY A 263 14.60 -6.03 -38.76
C GLY A 263 13.17 -5.91 -38.21
N SER A 264 12.69 -6.98 -37.56
CA SER A 264 11.42 -6.97 -36.83
C SER A 264 11.65 -6.47 -35.40
N ALA A 265 10.83 -5.52 -34.94
CA ALA A 265 10.80 -5.03 -33.56
C ALA A 265 10.15 -6.06 -32.61
N THR A 266 10.77 -7.24 -32.48
CA THR A 266 10.31 -8.30 -31.57
C THR A 266 11.45 -8.78 -30.69
N LEU A 267 11.14 -9.03 -29.41
CA LEU A 267 12.11 -9.59 -28.47
C LEU A 267 12.55 -10.99 -28.86
N ALA A 268 11.67 -11.82 -29.43
CA ALA A 268 11.96 -13.21 -29.79
C ALA A 268 13.14 -13.35 -30.78
N ASN A 269 13.24 -12.43 -31.75
CA ASN A 269 14.21 -12.52 -32.84
C ASN A 269 15.41 -11.57 -32.68
N SER A 270 15.46 -10.77 -31.61
CA SER A 270 16.54 -9.79 -31.39
C SER A 270 17.18 -9.91 -30.01
N PRO A 271 18.30 -10.65 -29.88
CA PRO A 271 19.09 -10.70 -28.65
C PRO A 271 19.56 -9.31 -28.18
N MET A 272 19.79 -8.38 -29.11
CA MET A 272 20.19 -7.00 -28.78
C MET A 272 19.06 -6.24 -28.09
N LEU A 273 17.82 -6.34 -28.58
CA LEU A 273 16.67 -5.73 -27.91
C LEU A 273 16.45 -6.34 -26.52
N ARG A 274 16.57 -7.67 -26.38
CA ARG A 274 16.41 -8.35 -25.07
C ARG A 274 17.33 -7.85 -23.98
N ARG A 275 18.52 -7.33 -24.30
CA ARG A 275 19.46 -6.77 -23.30
C ARG A 275 18.87 -5.59 -22.53
N HIS A 276 17.86 -4.91 -23.07
CA HIS A 276 17.22 -3.76 -22.46
C HIS A 276 16.06 -4.11 -21.54
N PHE A 277 15.69 -5.38 -21.38
CA PHE A 277 14.48 -5.75 -20.63
C PHE A 277 14.74 -6.79 -19.56
N ILE A 278 14.11 -6.60 -18.40
CA ILE A 278 13.96 -7.60 -17.35
C ILE A 278 12.46 -7.87 -17.17
N ALA A 279 12.06 -9.13 -17.21
CA ALA A 279 10.69 -9.54 -16.96
C ALA A 279 10.50 -9.95 -15.50
N VAL A 280 9.43 -9.46 -14.86
CA VAL A 280 9.02 -9.82 -13.50
C VAL A 280 7.60 -10.38 -13.54
N SER A 281 7.44 -11.69 -13.32
CA SER A 281 6.14 -12.36 -13.44
C SER A 281 6.10 -13.75 -12.82
N CYS A 282 4.93 -14.19 -12.36
CA CYS A 282 4.68 -15.58 -11.97
C CYS A 282 4.23 -16.49 -13.14
N ARG A 283 4.13 -15.95 -14.37
CA ARG A 283 3.63 -16.66 -15.57
C ARG A 283 4.72 -16.84 -16.63
N GLY A 284 5.65 -17.75 -16.39
CA GLY A 284 6.79 -18.04 -17.28
C GLY A 284 6.39 -18.34 -18.73
N ASP A 285 5.28 -19.04 -18.97
CA ASP A 285 4.81 -19.32 -20.33
C ASP A 285 4.45 -18.05 -21.12
N ASN A 286 3.85 -17.06 -20.47
CA ASN A 286 3.50 -15.79 -21.11
C ASN A 286 4.76 -14.95 -21.35
N VAL A 287 5.69 -14.94 -20.39
CA VAL A 287 7.01 -14.29 -20.53
C VAL A 287 7.76 -14.86 -21.73
N LYS A 288 7.81 -16.19 -21.86
CA LYS A 288 8.44 -16.88 -23.00
C LYS A 288 7.75 -16.56 -24.32
N LYS A 289 6.41 -16.55 -24.36
CA LYS A 289 5.63 -16.17 -25.56
C LYS A 289 5.92 -14.74 -26.02
N SER A 290 6.14 -13.82 -25.08
CA SER A 290 6.54 -12.44 -25.38
C SER A 290 8.01 -12.31 -25.84
N GLY A 291 8.75 -13.41 -25.93
CA GLY A 291 10.09 -13.46 -26.52
C GLY A 291 11.24 -13.30 -25.52
N PHE A 292 10.99 -13.34 -24.21
CA PHE A 292 12.02 -13.33 -23.19
C PHE A 292 12.67 -14.71 -23.02
N ASP A 293 13.93 -14.71 -22.56
CA ASP A 293 14.63 -15.93 -22.15
C ASP A 293 14.37 -16.22 -20.67
N THR A 294 13.55 -17.24 -20.40
CA THR A 294 13.14 -17.64 -19.05
C THR A 294 14.22 -18.38 -18.26
N GLU A 295 15.30 -18.83 -18.92
CA GLU A 295 16.43 -19.47 -18.23
C GLU A 295 17.50 -18.45 -17.80
N SER A 296 17.41 -17.22 -18.30
CA SER A 296 18.40 -16.17 -18.05
C SER A 296 18.18 -15.43 -16.74
N ASP A 297 19.19 -14.63 -16.34
CA ASP A 297 19.03 -13.74 -15.19
C ASP A 297 18.03 -12.58 -15.41
N ALA A 298 17.61 -12.33 -16.66
CA ALA A 298 16.66 -11.29 -17.03
C ALA A 298 15.18 -11.65 -16.80
N TYR A 299 14.89 -12.85 -16.27
CA TYR A 299 13.55 -13.22 -15.80
C TYR A 299 13.54 -13.48 -14.29
N LEU A 300 12.78 -12.67 -13.55
CA LEU A 300 12.53 -12.86 -12.12
C LEU A 300 11.14 -13.46 -11.90
N ASN A 301 11.11 -14.74 -11.57
CA ASN A 301 9.90 -15.47 -11.21
C ASN A 301 9.55 -15.27 -9.73
N PHE A 302 8.26 -15.35 -9.39
CA PHE A 302 7.78 -15.40 -8.00
C PHE A 302 6.53 -16.29 -7.88
N ASN A 303 6.20 -16.69 -6.65
CA ASN A 303 5.04 -17.54 -6.40
C ASN A 303 3.71 -16.82 -6.72
N GLU A 304 2.77 -17.52 -7.35
CA GLU A 304 1.43 -17.04 -7.60
C GLU A 304 0.68 -16.62 -6.32
N GLY A 305 1.04 -17.16 -5.15
CA GLY A 305 0.53 -16.76 -3.84
C GLY A 305 0.93 -15.36 -3.36
N VAL A 306 1.80 -14.67 -4.09
CA VAL A 306 2.10 -13.25 -3.85
C VAL A 306 1.04 -12.39 -4.53
N GLY A 307 0.19 -11.72 -3.72
CA GLY A 307 -0.80 -10.77 -4.20
C GLY A 307 -0.13 -9.51 -4.77
N GLY A 308 -0.73 -8.90 -5.81
CA GLY A 308 -0.14 -7.72 -6.47
C GLY A 308 0.11 -6.57 -5.49
N ARG A 309 -0.89 -6.22 -4.68
CA ARG A 309 -0.81 -5.18 -3.63
C ARG A 309 0.04 -5.57 -2.40
N TYR A 310 0.68 -6.74 -2.43
CA TYR A 310 1.60 -7.25 -1.41
C TYR A 310 2.94 -7.71 -2.02
N SER A 311 3.32 -7.21 -3.21
CA SER A 311 4.37 -7.82 -4.03
C SER A 311 5.75 -7.15 -3.96
N LEU A 312 5.85 -5.94 -3.39
CA LEU A 312 7.10 -5.15 -3.38
C LEU A 312 8.27 -5.83 -2.67
N TRP A 313 8.01 -6.83 -1.82
CA TRP A 313 8.99 -7.53 -0.98
C TRP A 313 9.91 -8.48 -1.75
N GLY A 314 9.61 -8.76 -3.02
CA GLY A 314 10.36 -9.71 -3.85
C GLY A 314 10.77 -9.10 -5.20
N PRO A 315 10.66 -9.85 -6.31
CA PRO A 315 11.00 -9.38 -7.67
C PRO A 315 10.40 -8.06 -8.11
N VAL A 316 9.17 -7.75 -7.69
CA VAL A 316 8.52 -6.48 -8.04
C VAL A 316 9.25 -5.30 -7.40
N GLY A 317 9.96 -5.52 -6.29
CA GLY A 317 10.84 -4.54 -5.64
C GLY A 317 12.22 -4.37 -6.29
N LEU A 318 12.49 -4.96 -7.47
CA LEU A 318 13.80 -4.83 -8.13
C LEU A 318 14.22 -3.36 -8.32
N SER A 319 13.30 -2.47 -8.69
CA SER A 319 13.61 -1.05 -8.85
C SER A 319 14.03 -0.39 -7.52
N ILE A 320 13.46 -0.84 -6.39
CA ILE A 320 13.84 -0.39 -5.04
C ILE A 320 15.27 -0.84 -4.73
N ALA A 321 15.58 -2.11 -4.99
CA ALA A 321 16.92 -2.66 -4.77
C ALA A 321 17.98 -2.01 -5.67
N LEU A 322 17.63 -1.70 -6.92
CA LEU A 322 18.53 -0.97 -7.84
C LEU A 322 18.75 0.48 -7.37
N LYS A 323 17.69 1.17 -6.93
CA LYS A 323 17.79 2.58 -6.52
C LYS A 323 18.54 2.73 -5.21
N CYS A 324 18.11 2.03 -4.17
CA CYS A 324 18.62 2.18 -2.81
C CYS A 324 19.81 1.24 -2.49
N GLY A 325 20.10 0.29 -3.38
CA GLY A 325 21.08 -0.78 -3.14
C GLY A 325 20.46 -1.98 -2.43
N PHE A 326 21.02 -3.16 -2.70
CA PHE A 326 20.50 -4.43 -2.18
C PHE A 326 20.50 -4.49 -0.64
N SER A 327 21.51 -3.92 0.02
CA SER A 327 21.56 -3.86 1.49
C SER A 327 20.37 -3.10 2.09
N SER A 328 20.03 -1.93 1.54
CA SER A 328 18.85 -1.16 1.97
C SER A 328 17.54 -1.89 1.65
N PHE A 329 17.48 -2.63 0.54
CA PHE A 329 16.34 -3.49 0.25
C PHE A 329 16.19 -4.62 1.28
N VAL A 330 17.28 -5.26 1.71
CA VAL A 330 17.24 -6.26 2.79
C VAL A 330 16.78 -5.64 4.11
N GLN A 331 17.25 -4.43 4.46
CA GLN A 331 16.76 -3.72 5.65
C GLN A 331 15.26 -3.42 5.58
N LEU A 332 14.72 -3.11 4.39
CA LEU A 332 13.28 -2.95 4.18
C LEU A 332 12.52 -4.26 4.51
N LEU A 333 13.04 -5.41 4.07
CA LEU A 333 12.44 -6.71 4.39
C LEU A 333 12.53 -7.03 5.89
N GLU A 334 13.66 -6.72 6.52
CA GLU A 334 13.88 -6.93 7.96
C GLU A 334 12.91 -6.13 8.81
N GLY A 335 12.68 -4.86 8.46
CA GLY A 335 11.73 -4.01 9.18
C GLY A 335 10.32 -4.58 9.16
N ALA A 336 9.91 -5.08 8.00
CA ALA A 336 8.64 -5.76 7.85
C ALA A 336 8.57 -7.09 8.62
N GLN A 337 9.66 -7.87 8.62
CA GLN A 337 9.77 -9.11 9.40
C GLN A 337 9.64 -8.87 10.90
N LEU A 338 10.15 -7.76 11.43
CA LEU A 338 10.00 -7.40 12.85
C LEU A 338 8.53 -7.18 13.22
N VAL A 339 7.73 -6.61 12.33
CA VAL A 339 6.29 -6.45 12.56
C VAL A 339 5.52 -7.75 12.32
N ASP A 340 5.95 -8.61 11.40
CA ASP A 340 5.44 -9.98 11.28
C ASP A 340 5.62 -10.74 12.61
N ALA A 341 6.82 -10.66 13.20
CA ALA A 341 7.13 -11.27 14.49
C ALA A 341 6.33 -10.62 15.64
N HIS A 342 6.19 -9.30 15.65
CA HIS A 342 5.33 -8.59 16.61
C HIS A 342 3.90 -9.12 16.58
N THR A 343 3.32 -9.21 15.38
CA THR A 343 1.94 -9.66 15.17
C THR A 343 1.73 -11.11 15.59
N SER A 344 2.71 -11.98 15.32
CA SER A 344 2.61 -13.41 15.63
C SER A 344 2.91 -13.76 17.09
N ASN A 345 3.71 -12.97 17.80
CA ASN A 345 4.27 -13.35 19.11
C ASN A 345 3.74 -12.53 20.29
N THR A 346 2.98 -11.46 20.04
CA THR A 346 2.39 -10.63 21.12
C THR A 346 0.95 -11.02 21.43
N SER A 347 0.51 -10.75 22.65
CA SER A 347 -0.91 -10.83 23.00
C SER A 347 -1.70 -9.78 22.22
N LEU A 348 -2.97 -10.05 21.91
CA LEU A 348 -3.79 -9.18 21.06
C LEU A 348 -3.90 -7.75 21.61
N ASP A 349 -4.02 -7.60 22.93
CA ASP A 349 -4.05 -6.31 23.63
C ASP A 349 -2.74 -5.50 23.53
N ASN A 350 -1.62 -6.14 23.18
CA ASN A 350 -0.33 -5.50 22.90
C ASN A 350 0.06 -5.53 21.41
N CYS A 351 -0.85 -5.96 20.53
CA CYS A 351 -0.60 -6.08 19.09
C CYS A 351 -1.06 -4.80 18.37
N ALA A 352 -0.12 -4.03 17.79
CA ALA A 352 -0.44 -2.74 17.18
C ALA A 352 -1.38 -2.88 15.96
N PRO A 353 -1.17 -3.83 15.03
CA PRO A 353 -2.15 -4.09 13.96
C PRO A 353 -3.54 -4.45 14.46
N PHE A 354 -3.64 -5.19 15.58
CA PHE A 354 -4.93 -5.55 16.17
C PHE A 354 -5.66 -4.33 16.74
N LEU A 355 -4.96 -3.47 17.48
CA LEU A 355 -5.55 -2.23 18.01
C LEU A 355 -5.97 -1.26 16.89
N MET A 356 -5.20 -1.20 15.79
CA MET A 356 -5.61 -0.46 14.58
C MET A 356 -6.92 -1.01 13.99
N ALA A 357 -7.03 -2.34 13.85
CA ALA A 357 -8.25 -2.98 13.36
C ALA A 357 -9.45 -2.74 14.30
N CYS A 358 -9.24 -2.79 15.61
CA CYS A 358 -10.27 -2.46 16.61
C CYS A 358 -10.78 -1.03 16.44
N ALA A 359 -9.87 -0.05 16.25
CA ALA A 359 -10.25 1.33 16.02
C ALA A 359 -11.07 1.48 14.73
N GLU A 360 -10.61 0.88 13.62
CA GLU A 360 -11.32 0.92 12.33
C GLU A 360 -12.74 0.33 12.45
N ILE A 361 -12.88 -0.86 13.04
CA ILE A 361 -14.17 -1.52 13.23
C ILE A 361 -15.08 -0.68 14.15
N THR A 362 -14.53 -0.07 15.21
CA THR A 362 -15.29 0.84 16.08
C THR A 362 -15.92 1.97 15.27
N TYR A 363 -15.14 2.61 14.43
CA TYR A 363 -15.60 3.76 13.67
C TYR A 363 -16.52 3.37 12.51
N ASN A 364 -16.11 2.40 11.71
CA ASN A 364 -16.84 1.95 10.55
C ASN A 364 -18.16 1.28 10.92
N ASN A 365 -18.15 0.32 11.84
CA ASN A 365 -19.29 -0.56 12.10
C ASN A 365 -20.22 -0.06 13.21
N PHE A 366 -19.68 0.57 14.26
CA PHE A 366 -20.51 0.99 15.40
C PHE A 366 -20.85 2.47 15.40
N PHE A 367 -19.95 3.33 14.91
CA PHE A 367 -20.20 4.77 14.84
C PHE A 367 -20.73 5.22 13.47
N GLY A 368 -20.50 4.41 12.42
CA GLY A 368 -20.91 4.69 11.04
C GLY A 368 -20.04 5.73 10.34
N TRP A 369 -18.81 5.93 10.81
CA TRP A 369 -17.82 6.83 10.22
C TRP A 369 -17.01 6.07 9.17
N ARG A 370 -17.45 6.15 7.92
CA ARG A 370 -16.98 5.29 6.81
C ARG A 370 -15.86 5.90 5.97
N ASN A 371 -15.14 6.89 6.52
CA ASN A 371 -14.00 7.52 5.87
C ASN A 371 -12.85 7.59 6.87
N ARG A 372 -11.63 7.27 6.45
CA ARG A 372 -10.41 7.46 7.26
C ARG A 372 -9.37 8.24 6.47
N ALA A 373 -8.75 9.22 7.12
CA ALA A 373 -7.67 9.99 6.54
C ALA A 373 -6.30 9.45 7.00
N VAL A 374 -5.35 9.30 6.07
CA VAL A 374 -3.94 9.05 6.38
C VAL A 374 -3.12 10.28 6.03
N VAL A 375 -2.44 10.86 7.01
CA VAL A 375 -1.71 12.13 6.85
C VAL A 375 -0.26 11.95 7.29
N PRO A 376 0.65 11.59 6.38
CA PRO A 376 2.06 11.55 6.69
C PRO A 376 2.66 12.97 6.79
N TYR A 377 3.18 13.31 7.95
CA TYR A 377 4.06 14.44 8.20
C TYR A 377 5.50 14.07 7.84
N ASN A 378 5.68 13.67 6.58
CA ASN A 378 6.97 13.44 5.94
C ASN A 378 6.74 13.51 4.43
N GLN A 379 7.36 14.49 3.75
CA GLN A 379 7.16 14.68 2.31
C GLN A 379 7.63 13.49 1.47
N ARG A 380 8.52 12.63 1.98
CA ARG A 380 8.94 11.42 1.25
C ARG A 380 7.84 10.35 1.18
N LEU A 381 6.82 10.45 2.03
CA LEU A 381 5.69 9.52 2.07
C LEU A 381 4.47 10.02 1.27
N SER A 382 4.62 10.96 0.31
CA SER A 382 3.48 11.49 -0.46
C SER A 382 2.65 10.38 -1.13
N SER A 383 3.34 9.40 -1.71
CA SER A 383 2.72 8.28 -2.42
C SER A 383 2.22 7.16 -1.49
N LEU A 384 2.46 7.25 -0.17
CA LEU A 384 1.98 6.24 0.79
C LEU A 384 0.46 6.11 0.76
N VAL A 385 -0.26 7.23 0.62
CA VAL A 385 -1.73 7.21 0.62
C VAL A 385 -2.27 6.43 -0.57
N ALA A 386 -1.71 6.63 -1.77
CA ALA A 386 -2.11 5.88 -2.96
C ALA A 386 -1.80 4.38 -2.84
N TYR A 387 -0.67 4.03 -2.23
CA TYR A 387 -0.34 2.65 -1.88
C TYR A 387 -1.37 2.04 -0.92
N LEU A 388 -1.70 2.74 0.18
CA LEU A 388 -2.65 2.26 1.18
C LEU A 388 -4.08 2.16 0.63
N GLN A 389 -4.48 3.05 -0.28
CA GLN A 389 -5.77 2.95 -0.98
C GLN A 389 -5.90 1.62 -1.70
N GLN A 390 -4.86 1.21 -2.44
CA GLN A 390 -4.88 -0.10 -3.07
C GLN A 390 -4.85 -1.22 -2.02
N LEU A 391 -3.94 -1.16 -1.06
CA LEU A 391 -3.76 -2.20 -0.05
C LEU A 391 -5.06 -2.47 0.73
N GLU A 392 -5.75 -1.43 1.20
CA GLU A 392 -6.92 -1.58 2.06
C GLU A 392 -8.20 -1.77 1.25
N MET A 393 -8.47 -0.90 0.28
CA MET A 393 -9.76 -0.89 -0.42
C MET A 393 -9.90 -2.05 -1.40
N GLU A 394 -8.83 -2.46 -2.09
CA GLU A 394 -8.88 -3.63 -2.98
C GLU A 394 -8.93 -4.95 -2.18
N SER A 395 -8.38 -4.98 -0.96
CA SER A 395 -8.42 -6.15 -0.09
C SER A 395 -9.76 -6.32 0.60
N ASN A 396 -10.20 -5.31 1.33
CA ASN A 396 -11.33 -5.39 2.25
C ASN A 396 -12.61 -4.70 1.72
N GLY A 397 -12.58 -4.12 0.52
CA GLY A 397 -13.78 -3.60 -0.18
C GLY A 397 -14.65 -4.73 -0.72
N LYS A 398 -15.19 -5.57 0.16
CA LYS A 398 -15.85 -6.83 -0.18
C LYS A 398 -17.27 -6.87 0.38
N ARG A 399 -18.15 -7.62 -0.30
CA ARG A 399 -19.57 -7.78 0.10
C ARG A 399 -19.98 -9.23 0.36
N VAL A 400 -19.05 -10.17 0.23
CA VAL A 400 -19.29 -11.61 0.36
C VAL A 400 -18.29 -12.16 1.36
N THR A 401 -18.71 -13.14 2.16
CA THR A 401 -17.84 -13.87 3.07
C THR A 401 -16.70 -14.58 2.34
N ALA A 402 -15.62 -14.89 3.03
CA ALA A 402 -14.45 -15.59 2.50
C ALA A 402 -14.79 -16.99 1.95
N SER A 403 -15.85 -17.62 2.45
CA SER A 403 -16.40 -18.89 1.96
C SER A 403 -17.21 -18.75 0.65
N GLY A 404 -17.59 -17.54 0.26
CA GLY A 404 -18.39 -17.28 -0.94
C GLY A 404 -19.88 -17.67 -0.81
N ASP A 405 -20.34 -18.09 0.38
CA ASP A 405 -21.65 -18.68 0.59
C ASP A 405 -22.75 -17.66 0.91
N ARG A 406 -22.39 -16.45 1.36
CA ARG A 406 -23.35 -15.39 1.73
C ARG A 406 -22.77 -13.99 1.63
N ALA A 407 -23.66 -13.00 1.58
CA ALA A 407 -23.28 -11.61 1.82
C ALA A 407 -22.86 -11.40 3.29
N VAL A 408 -21.95 -10.45 3.51
CA VAL A 408 -21.65 -9.95 4.87
C VAL A 408 -22.82 -9.12 5.40
N ASP A 409 -23.04 -9.17 6.71
CA ASP A 409 -24.14 -8.47 7.39
C ASP A 409 -23.75 -7.08 7.91
N VAL A 410 -22.51 -6.66 7.67
CA VAL A 410 -21.90 -5.44 8.20
C VAL A 410 -21.12 -4.71 7.11
N ASP A 411 -20.89 -3.42 7.30
CA ASP A 411 -19.98 -2.64 6.45
C ASP A 411 -18.53 -3.18 6.56
N THR A 412 -17.76 -3.13 5.48
CA THR A 412 -16.35 -3.59 5.44
C THR A 412 -15.40 -2.39 5.30
N CYS A 413 -14.35 -2.44 4.47
CA CYS A 413 -13.38 -1.35 4.32
C CYS A 413 -14.05 0.04 4.13
N PRO A 414 -13.64 1.05 4.93
CA PRO A 414 -14.03 2.44 4.68
C PRO A 414 -13.28 3.02 3.47
N VAL A 415 -13.67 4.22 3.05
CA VAL A 415 -12.90 4.98 2.06
C VAL A 415 -11.64 5.54 2.73
N VAL A 416 -10.48 5.19 2.18
CA VAL A 416 -9.18 5.72 2.61
C VAL A 416 -8.79 6.87 1.70
N PHE A 417 -8.44 8.01 2.29
CA PHE A 417 -7.91 9.16 1.56
C PHE A 417 -6.84 9.88 2.40
N GLY A 418 -6.22 10.91 1.84
CA GLY A 418 -5.18 11.63 2.57
C GLY A 418 -4.28 12.48 1.69
N GLY A 419 -3.19 12.93 2.30
CA GLY A 419 -2.15 13.71 1.65
C GLY A 419 -1.06 14.09 2.63
N SER A 420 0.04 14.66 2.13
CA SER A 420 1.17 15.05 2.99
C SER A 420 0.78 16.17 3.96
N GLY A 421 1.24 16.07 5.20
CA GLY A 421 1.31 17.21 6.12
C GLY A 421 2.54 18.07 5.78
N THR A 422 2.48 19.41 5.84
CA THR A 422 1.35 20.26 6.26
C THR A 422 0.41 20.66 5.13
N ASN A 423 0.69 20.30 3.87
CA ASN A 423 -0.13 20.70 2.71
C ASN A 423 -1.62 20.40 2.90
N SER A 424 -1.93 19.23 3.47
CA SER A 424 -3.31 18.81 3.76
C SER A 424 -4.05 19.73 4.72
N GLN A 425 -3.31 20.41 5.63
CA GLN A 425 -3.89 21.42 6.52
C GLN A 425 -4.52 22.59 5.75
N HIS A 426 -3.99 22.89 4.57
CA HIS A 426 -4.44 23.95 3.68
C HIS A 426 -5.36 23.44 2.56
N ALA A 427 -5.85 22.20 2.66
CA ALA A 427 -6.76 21.61 1.68
C ALA A 427 -8.06 21.13 2.34
N PHE A 428 -8.02 19.97 3.03
CA PHE A 428 -9.23 19.31 3.54
C PHE A 428 -9.34 19.27 5.07
N PHE A 429 -8.36 19.82 5.82
CA PHE A 429 -8.44 19.87 7.29
C PHE A 429 -9.59 20.72 7.81
N GLN A 430 -10.09 21.67 7.02
CA GLN A 430 -11.34 22.38 7.32
C GLN A 430 -12.49 21.38 7.53
N LEU A 431 -12.63 20.40 6.63
CA LEU A 431 -13.62 19.32 6.76
C LEU A 431 -13.32 18.44 7.96
N LEU A 432 -12.05 18.08 8.18
CA LEU A 432 -11.67 17.25 9.33
C LEU A 432 -12.02 17.91 10.66
N HIS A 433 -11.93 19.23 10.79
CA HIS A 433 -12.17 19.94 12.05
C HIS A 433 -13.62 20.37 12.27
N GLN A 434 -14.27 20.92 11.24
CA GLN A 434 -15.59 21.57 11.36
C GLN A 434 -16.66 20.94 10.45
N GLY A 435 -16.31 19.91 9.68
CA GLY A 435 -17.28 19.15 8.90
C GLY A 435 -18.31 18.42 9.77
N THR A 436 -19.45 18.09 9.17
CA THR A 436 -20.55 17.38 9.86
C THR A 436 -20.24 15.91 10.10
N ASP A 437 -19.37 15.32 9.29
CA ASP A 437 -18.87 13.97 9.49
C ASP A 437 -17.61 13.99 10.35
N THR A 438 -17.48 12.98 11.22
CA THR A 438 -16.22 12.70 11.91
C THR A 438 -15.41 11.74 11.05
N VAL A 439 -14.16 12.11 10.80
CA VAL A 439 -13.20 11.31 10.03
C VAL A 439 -12.04 10.98 10.95
N PRO A 440 -11.84 9.71 11.35
CA PRO A 440 -10.64 9.28 12.03
C PRO A 440 -9.38 9.57 11.20
N VAL A 441 -8.30 9.96 11.87
CA VAL A 441 -7.04 10.35 11.22
C VAL A 441 -5.88 9.53 11.74
N ASP A 442 -5.14 8.90 10.83
CA ASP A 442 -3.83 8.32 11.13
C ASP A 442 -2.74 9.33 10.74
N PHE A 443 -2.11 9.92 11.75
CA PHE A 443 -0.92 10.74 11.59
C PHE A 443 0.32 9.85 11.56
N ILE A 444 1.23 10.11 10.62
CA ILE A 444 2.49 9.36 10.50
C ILE A 444 3.64 10.36 10.50
N ILE A 445 4.63 10.23 11.39
CA ILE A 445 5.75 11.18 11.47
C ILE A 445 7.08 10.50 11.79
N ALA A 446 8.16 10.99 11.17
CA ALA A 446 9.52 10.69 11.58
C ALA A 446 10.06 11.87 12.41
N LEU A 447 10.60 11.59 13.61
CA LEU A 447 11.08 12.65 14.52
C LEU A 447 12.37 13.31 14.07
N GLN A 448 13.20 12.60 13.30
CA GLN A 448 14.46 13.08 12.74
C GLN A 448 14.33 13.28 11.23
N LYS A 449 14.92 14.39 10.76
CA LYS A 449 15.00 14.73 9.34
C LYS A 449 16.07 13.86 8.64
N GLY A 450 15.84 13.59 7.36
CA GLY A 450 16.78 12.94 6.44
C GLY A 450 17.36 13.91 5.40
N ASN A 451 17.66 15.14 5.80
CA ASN A 451 18.17 16.19 4.91
C ASN A 451 19.01 17.21 5.69
N ASP A 452 19.77 18.03 4.97
CA ASP A 452 20.71 19.00 5.54
C ASP A 452 20.09 20.39 5.81
N MET A 453 18.77 20.55 5.69
CA MET A 453 18.10 21.83 5.97
C MET A 453 18.10 22.15 7.46
N SER A 454 17.87 23.40 7.85
CA SER A 454 17.80 23.81 9.28
C SER A 454 16.80 22.96 10.09
N ASP A 455 17.15 22.66 11.36
CA ASP A 455 16.25 21.99 12.32
C ASP A 455 14.91 22.70 12.50
N LEU A 456 14.86 24.01 12.22
CA LEU A 456 13.62 24.80 12.19
C LEU A 456 12.52 24.14 11.36
N HIS A 457 12.86 23.52 10.22
CA HIS A 457 11.87 22.83 9.38
C HIS A 457 11.31 21.59 10.07
N GLN A 458 12.17 20.82 10.75
CA GLN A 458 11.77 19.61 11.46
C GLN A 458 10.93 19.95 12.69
N ASP A 459 11.34 20.95 13.47
CA ASP A 459 10.61 21.41 14.66
C ASP A 459 9.21 21.90 14.29
N TRP A 460 9.07 22.70 13.24
CA TRP A 460 7.76 23.13 12.75
C TRP A 460 6.91 21.98 12.23
N LEU A 461 7.50 21.00 11.55
CA LEU A 461 6.76 19.82 11.06
C LEU A 461 6.20 19.00 12.22
N VAL A 462 7.03 18.74 13.24
CA VAL A 462 6.63 18.02 14.46
C VAL A 462 5.58 18.80 15.25
N ALA A 463 5.80 20.09 15.47
CA ALA A 463 4.86 20.97 16.16
C ALA A 463 3.48 20.95 15.48
N ASN A 464 3.45 21.03 14.15
CA ASN A 464 2.21 20.97 13.38
C ASN A 464 1.51 19.61 13.50
N CYS A 465 2.23 18.50 13.41
CA CYS A 465 1.65 17.16 13.56
C CYS A 465 0.97 17.00 14.93
N PHE A 466 1.68 17.37 15.99
CA PHE A 466 1.18 17.23 17.36
C PHE A 466 0.06 18.22 17.67
N ALA A 467 0.16 19.46 17.19
CA ALA A 467 -0.89 20.46 17.33
C ALA A 467 -2.18 20.00 16.64
N GLN A 468 -2.11 19.40 15.45
CA GLN A 468 -3.30 18.92 14.75
C GLN A 468 -3.95 17.74 15.47
N SER A 469 -3.17 16.77 15.95
CA SER A 469 -3.67 15.67 16.77
C SER A 469 -4.34 16.17 18.05
N GLN A 470 -3.75 17.18 18.71
CA GLN A 470 -4.32 17.82 19.89
C GLN A 470 -5.61 18.61 19.57
N ALA A 471 -5.61 19.39 18.49
CA ALA A 471 -6.75 20.22 18.09
C ALA A 471 -7.99 19.36 17.74
N LEU A 472 -7.80 18.24 17.05
CA LEU A 472 -8.88 17.29 16.75
C LEU A 472 -9.51 16.71 18.03
N LEU A 473 -8.70 16.38 19.03
CA LEU A 473 -9.17 15.88 20.32
C LEU A 473 -9.90 16.96 21.12
N MET A 474 -9.28 18.12 21.28
CA MET A 474 -9.70 19.14 22.26
C MET A 474 -10.78 20.08 21.72
N GLY A 475 -10.75 20.38 20.41
CA GLY A 475 -11.51 21.49 19.84
C GLY A 475 -11.21 22.81 20.58
N ASP A 476 -12.22 23.66 20.74
CA ASP A 476 -12.08 24.90 21.52
C ASP A 476 -12.02 24.67 23.05
N ARG A 477 -12.17 23.42 23.49
CA ARG A 477 -12.20 23.11 24.92
C ARG A 477 -10.79 23.12 25.48
N ARG A 478 -10.56 23.98 26.48
CA ARG A 478 -9.38 23.95 27.37
C ARG A 478 -8.00 24.15 26.70
N LEU A 479 -7.92 24.49 25.41
CA LEU A 479 -6.66 24.92 24.80
C LEU A 479 -6.22 26.25 25.42
N VAL A 480 -5.07 26.23 26.09
CA VAL A 480 -4.34 27.41 26.55
C VAL A 480 -3.11 27.54 25.67
N VAL A 481 -3.02 28.62 24.91
CA VAL A 481 -1.84 28.97 24.10
C VAL A 481 -1.27 30.26 24.67
N ASP A 482 0.01 30.25 25.03
CA ASP A 482 0.72 31.39 25.62
C ASP A 482 0.04 31.99 26.87
N GLY A 483 -0.46 31.13 27.76
CA GLY A 483 -1.13 31.54 28.99
C GLY A 483 -2.56 32.08 28.81
N ASN A 484 -3.00 32.27 27.56
CA ASN A 484 -4.36 32.65 27.23
C ASN A 484 -5.16 31.42 26.84
N ARG A 485 -6.30 31.17 27.48
CA ARG A 485 -7.27 30.22 26.93
C ARG A 485 -7.66 30.76 25.56
N ILE A 486 -7.57 29.95 24.50
CA ILE A 486 -8.14 30.29 23.18
C ILE A 486 -9.63 30.68 23.36
N SER A 487 -10.27 30.12 24.40
CA SER A 487 -11.64 30.40 24.81
C SER A 487 -11.84 31.63 25.71
N ALA A 488 -10.82 32.27 26.28
CA ALA A 488 -11.04 33.39 27.23
C ALA A 488 -11.64 34.61 26.52
N ASP A 489 -11.26 34.89 25.28
CA ASP A 489 -11.85 35.97 24.48
C ASP A 489 -13.17 35.57 23.78
N ARG A 490 -13.50 34.27 23.81
CA ARG A 490 -14.78 33.69 23.32
C ARG A 490 -15.74 33.31 24.45
N SER A 491 -15.42 33.70 25.68
CA SER A 491 -16.22 33.45 26.89
C SER A 491 -17.27 34.53 27.16
N THR A 492 -17.22 35.65 26.43
CA THR A 492 -18.44 36.40 26.14
C THR A 492 -19.20 35.66 25.06
N ALA A 493 -20.52 35.67 25.09
CA ALA A 493 -21.41 35.03 24.12
C ALA A 493 -21.24 35.58 22.68
N SER A 494 -20.08 35.36 22.08
CA SER A 494 -19.79 35.61 20.67
C SER A 494 -20.41 34.46 19.88
N ALA A 495 -21.61 34.73 19.37
CA ALA A 495 -22.56 33.83 18.72
C ALA A 495 -22.11 33.29 17.34
N ASP A 496 -20.82 33.36 16.99
CA ASP A 496 -20.34 32.92 15.68
C ASP A 496 -19.96 31.43 15.69
N LEU A 497 -20.96 30.58 15.46
CA LEU A 497 -20.79 29.13 15.30
C LEU A 497 -19.75 28.78 14.23
N CYS A 498 -19.48 29.67 13.26
CA CYS A 498 -18.51 29.43 12.20
C CYS A 498 -17.06 29.32 12.72
N ARG A 499 -16.76 29.88 13.90
CA ARG A 499 -15.42 29.84 14.48
C ARG A 499 -15.21 28.70 15.47
N GLN A 500 -16.26 27.93 15.77
CA GLN A 500 -16.21 26.93 16.83
C GLN A 500 -15.61 25.60 16.37
N PHE A 501 -14.80 24.98 17.22
CA PHE A 501 -14.23 23.65 17.02
C PHE A 501 -14.82 22.67 18.04
N THR A 502 -15.50 21.64 17.56
CA THR A 502 -16.25 20.71 18.42
C THR A 502 -15.35 19.81 19.28
N GLY A 503 -14.16 19.48 18.78
CA GLY A 503 -13.27 18.48 19.36
C GLY A 503 -13.86 17.06 19.25
N ASP A 504 -13.34 16.17 20.09
CA ASP A 504 -13.70 14.74 20.19
C ASP A 504 -13.58 13.96 18.86
N ARG A 505 -12.62 14.36 18.01
CA ARG A 505 -12.33 13.68 16.74
C ARG A 505 -11.12 12.76 16.92
N PRO A 506 -11.25 11.46 16.62
CA PRO A 506 -10.21 10.51 16.97
C PRO A 506 -9.00 10.58 16.04
N SER A 507 -7.84 10.25 16.58
CA SER A 507 -6.64 10.06 15.78
C SER A 507 -5.71 8.99 16.37
N THR A 508 -5.01 8.30 15.49
CA THR A 508 -3.84 7.47 15.82
C THR A 508 -2.59 8.22 15.40
N THR A 509 -1.53 8.19 16.22
CA THR A 509 -0.24 8.79 15.84
C THR A 509 0.83 7.70 15.76
N LEU A 510 1.30 7.43 14.55
CA LEU A 510 2.40 6.51 14.25
C LEU A 510 3.69 7.33 14.15
N ILE A 511 4.68 6.98 14.97
CA ILE A 511 5.93 7.72 15.11
C ILE A 511 7.10 6.78 14.87
N THR A 512 8.05 7.21 14.03
CA THR A 512 9.37 6.59 13.93
C THR A 512 10.46 7.56 14.33
N GLN A 513 11.63 7.07 14.72
CA GLN A 513 12.76 7.97 14.98
C GLN A 513 13.20 8.66 13.70
N ARG A 514 13.42 7.87 12.63
CA ARG A 514 13.79 8.35 11.30
C ARG A 514 13.15 7.45 10.25
N LEU A 515 12.81 8.01 9.09
CA LEU A 515 12.38 7.23 7.93
C LEU A 515 13.58 6.55 7.25
N THR A 516 13.92 5.35 7.71
CA THR A 516 14.91 4.43 7.12
C THR A 516 14.22 3.29 6.37
N PRO A 517 14.93 2.49 5.53
CA PRO A 517 14.35 1.31 4.88
C PRO A 517 13.68 0.37 5.90
N LEU A 518 14.34 0.13 7.03
CA LEU A 518 13.82 -0.64 8.15
C LEU A 518 12.49 -0.08 8.68
N SER A 519 12.42 1.22 8.98
CA SER A 519 11.17 1.83 9.49
C SER A 519 10.04 1.87 8.46
N LEU A 520 10.36 2.03 7.17
CA LEU A 520 9.37 1.96 6.11
C LEU A 520 8.81 0.54 6.01
N GLY A 521 9.68 -0.48 6.05
CA GLY A 521 9.26 -1.88 6.02
C GLY A 521 8.30 -2.21 7.16
N ALA A 522 8.66 -1.78 8.38
CA ALA A 522 7.81 -1.94 9.55
C ALA A 522 6.44 -1.24 9.38
N LEU A 523 6.44 0.01 8.90
CA LEU A 523 5.21 0.77 8.68
C LEU A 523 4.28 0.09 7.66
N LEU A 524 4.81 -0.40 6.55
CA LEU A 524 4.00 -1.05 5.52
C LEU A 524 3.44 -2.39 6.02
N ALA A 525 4.27 -3.20 6.69
CA ALA A 525 3.82 -4.46 7.29
C ALA A 525 2.76 -4.26 8.39
N LEU A 526 2.84 -3.16 9.15
CA LEU A 526 1.82 -2.77 10.13
C LEU A 526 0.44 -2.66 9.47
N TYR A 527 0.35 -1.96 8.33
CA TYR A 527 -0.89 -1.83 7.57
C TYR A 527 -1.32 -3.13 6.89
N GLU A 528 -0.38 -3.94 6.38
CA GLU A 528 -0.71 -5.26 5.81
C GLU A 528 -1.38 -6.19 6.84
N HIS A 529 -0.84 -6.23 8.07
CA HIS A 529 -1.42 -7.02 9.16
C HIS A 529 -2.74 -6.44 9.67
N LYS A 530 -2.88 -5.12 9.71
CA LYS A 530 -4.16 -4.46 10.02
C LYS A 530 -5.23 -4.95 9.04
N VAL A 531 -4.96 -4.87 7.74
CA VAL A 531 -5.89 -5.31 6.67
C VAL A 531 -6.23 -6.79 6.82
N PHE A 532 -5.23 -7.63 7.11
CA PHE A 532 -5.47 -9.05 7.31
C PHE A 532 -6.38 -9.32 8.51
N ILE A 533 -6.10 -8.72 9.67
CA ILE A 533 -6.90 -8.88 10.89
C ILE A 533 -8.35 -8.43 10.63
N GLU A 534 -8.55 -7.24 10.05
CA GLU A 534 -9.86 -6.74 9.65
C GLU A 534 -10.62 -7.73 8.76
N SER A 535 -9.93 -8.35 7.79
CA SER A 535 -10.56 -9.31 6.89
C SER A 535 -11.09 -10.54 7.62
N ILE A 536 -10.36 -11.02 8.63
CA ILE A 536 -10.79 -12.14 9.46
C ILE A 536 -11.99 -11.74 10.33
N LEU A 537 -11.96 -10.54 10.92
CA LEU A 537 -13.04 -10.03 11.78
C LEU A 537 -14.32 -9.73 10.99
N TRP A 538 -14.21 -9.25 9.74
CA TRP A 538 -15.34 -9.08 8.81
C TRP A 538 -15.71 -10.36 8.04
N GLU A 539 -14.95 -11.44 8.23
CA GLU A 539 -15.12 -12.72 7.54
C GLU A 539 -15.03 -12.62 6.00
N VAL A 540 -14.21 -11.71 5.45
CA VAL A 540 -14.02 -11.51 4.00
C VAL A 540 -12.67 -12.04 3.52
N ASN A 541 -12.58 -12.33 2.21
CA ASN A 541 -11.29 -12.70 1.60
C ASN A 541 -10.50 -11.43 1.21
N ALA A 542 -9.42 -11.12 1.94
CA ALA A 542 -8.53 -9.99 1.63
C ALA A 542 -7.71 -10.14 0.34
N PHE A 543 -7.63 -11.35 -0.22
CA PHE A 543 -6.56 -11.70 -1.17
C PHE A 543 -7.03 -11.87 -2.62
N ASP A 544 -8.35 -11.87 -2.86
CA ASP A 544 -8.92 -11.82 -4.21
C ASP A 544 -9.29 -10.38 -4.64
N GLN A 545 -9.70 -10.20 -5.90
CA GLN A 545 -10.15 -8.92 -6.44
C GLN A 545 -11.16 -9.05 -7.60
N TRP A 546 -12.18 -9.91 -7.47
CA TRP A 546 -13.16 -10.14 -8.54
C TRP A 546 -13.87 -8.88 -9.07
N GLY A 547 -13.93 -7.82 -8.26
CA GLY A 547 -14.57 -6.55 -8.61
C GLY A 547 -13.98 -5.84 -9.83
N VAL A 548 -12.74 -6.15 -10.24
CA VAL A 548 -12.11 -5.48 -11.40
C VAL A 548 -12.37 -6.18 -12.74
N GLU A 549 -12.91 -7.41 -12.72
CA GLU A 549 -12.99 -8.24 -13.94
C GLU A 549 -14.09 -7.79 -14.90
N LEU A 550 -15.23 -7.32 -14.40
CA LEU A 550 -16.34 -6.85 -15.25
C LEU A 550 -15.92 -5.67 -16.14
N GLY A 551 -15.22 -4.69 -15.55
CA GLY A 551 -14.72 -3.53 -16.29
C GLY A 551 -13.74 -3.93 -17.40
N LYS A 552 -12.82 -4.87 -17.12
CA LYS A 552 -11.87 -5.39 -18.12
C LYS A 552 -12.58 -6.08 -19.28
N GLN A 553 -13.58 -6.91 -19.00
CA GLN A 553 -14.33 -7.64 -20.03
C GLN A 553 -15.08 -6.66 -20.95
N ILE A 554 -15.77 -5.68 -20.38
CA ILE A 554 -16.50 -4.64 -21.14
C ILE A 554 -15.54 -3.80 -21.95
N ALA A 555 -14.44 -3.32 -21.35
CA ALA A 555 -13.43 -2.50 -22.04
C ALA A 555 -12.80 -3.23 -23.23
N HIS A 556 -12.51 -4.53 -23.10
CA HIS A 556 -11.99 -5.33 -24.21
C HIS A 556 -13.02 -5.51 -25.34
N SER A 557 -14.31 -5.65 -25.02
CA SER A 557 -15.38 -5.66 -26.03
C SER A 557 -15.45 -4.34 -26.79
N ILE A 558 -15.46 -3.23 -26.05
CA ILE A 558 -15.46 -1.87 -26.60
C ILE A 558 -14.23 -1.64 -27.48
N TYR A 559 -13.04 -2.04 -27.02
CA TYR A 559 -11.81 -1.90 -27.78
C TYR A 559 -11.87 -2.64 -29.12
N ARG A 560 -12.43 -3.85 -29.16
CA ARG A 560 -12.62 -4.60 -30.42
C ARG A 560 -13.54 -3.84 -31.39
N GLU A 561 -14.67 -3.34 -30.92
CA GLU A 561 -15.59 -2.54 -31.74
C GLU A 561 -15.01 -1.21 -32.23
N ILE A 562 -13.99 -0.69 -31.56
CA ILE A 562 -13.26 0.53 -31.94
C ILE A 562 -12.12 0.23 -32.93
N SER A 563 -11.45 -0.90 -32.76
CA SER A 563 -10.24 -1.28 -33.50
C SER A 563 -10.54 -2.03 -34.80
N ASP A 564 -11.68 -2.70 -34.87
CA ASP A 564 -12.11 -3.50 -36.00
C ASP A 564 -13.57 -3.15 -36.38
N SER A 565 -13.76 -2.57 -37.56
CA SER A 565 -15.09 -2.18 -38.06
C SER A 565 -15.99 -3.36 -38.36
N ASP A 566 -15.41 -4.54 -38.58
CA ASP A 566 -16.14 -5.77 -38.92
C ASP A 566 -16.49 -6.59 -37.66
N SER A 567 -16.03 -6.15 -36.48
CA SER A 567 -16.33 -6.83 -35.22
C SER A 567 -17.82 -6.72 -34.85
N PRO A 568 -18.43 -7.79 -34.31
CA PRO A 568 -19.83 -7.77 -33.88
C PRO A 568 -20.07 -6.70 -32.83
N GLN A 569 -21.14 -5.91 -32.99
CA GLN A 569 -21.55 -4.93 -31.98
C GLN A 569 -22.13 -5.63 -30.76
N SER A 570 -21.66 -5.27 -29.57
CA SER A 570 -22.22 -5.73 -28.30
C SER A 570 -23.49 -4.95 -27.97
N PRO A 571 -24.46 -5.54 -27.24
CA PRO A 571 -25.64 -4.83 -26.76
C PRO A 571 -25.26 -3.89 -25.61
N HIS A 572 -24.85 -2.66 -25.94
CA HIS A 572 -24.58 -1.60 -24.97
C HIS A 572 -25.86 -0.90 -24.53
N ASP A 573 -25.85 -0.28 -23.34
CA ASP A 573 -26.88 0.67 -22.96
C ASP A 573 -26.86 1.92 -23.87
N ALA A 574 -27.95 2.68 -23.89
CA ALA A 574 -28.10 3.82 -24.78
C ALA A 574 -27.04 4.92 -24.57
N SER A 575 -26.55 5.10 -23.34
CA SER A 575 -25.51 6.09 -23.04
C SER A 575 -24.16 5.64 -23.62
N THR A 576 -23.78 4.39 -23.37
CA THR A 576 -22.52 3.82 -23.90
C THR A 576 -22.52 3.79 -25.43
N ALA A 577 -23.63 3.42 -26.06
CA ALA A 577 -23.76 3.42 -27.52
C ALA A 577 -23.55 4.83 -28.11
N GLU A 578 -24.14 5.86 -27.51
CA GLU A 578 -23.98 7.24 -27.98
C GLU A 578 -22.54 7.74 -27.82
N MET A 579 -21.88 7.43 -26.69
CA MET A 579 -20.48 7.78 -26.47
C MET A 579 -19.54 7.10 -27.48
N LEU A 580 -19.82 5.83 -27.83
CA LEU A 580 -19.05 5.11 -28.87
C LEU A 580 -19.26 5.73 -30.24
N ASN A 581 -20.49 6.13 -30.58
CA ASN A 581 -20.78 6.83 -31.83
C ASN A 581 -20.03 8.16 -31.90
N LEU A 582 -20.05 8.96 -30.83
CA LEU A 582 -19.31 10.21 -30.76
C LEU A 582 -17.80 9.99 -30.96
N TYR A 583 -17.21 8.99 -30.30
CA TYR A 583 -15.79 8.68 -30.46
C TYR A 583 -15.46 8.25 -31.89
N LYS A 584 -16.27 7.38 -32.49
CA LYS A 584 -16.09 6.92 -33.88
C LYS A 584 -16.20 8.08 -34.89
N GLN A 585 -17.09 9.05 -34.67
CA GLN A 585 -17.23 10.24 -35.52
C GLN A 585 -16.00 11.16 -35.51
N VAL A 586 -15.25 11.19 -34.40
CA VAL A 586 -14.04 12.02 -34.29
C VAL A 586 -12.79 11.28 -34.76
N LYS A 587 -12.75 9.95 -34.61
CA LYS A 587 -11.62 9.10 -35.01
C LYS A 587 -11.48 8.98 -36.54
N HIS A 588 -12.60 9.00 -37.26
CA HIS A 588 -12.66 9.04 -38.71
C HIS A 588 -12.67 10.48 -39.22
#